data_AF-A0A2P4XQD2-F1
#
_entry.id   AF-A0A2P4XQD2-F1
#
_cell.length_a   1.000
_cell.length_b   1.000
_cell.length_c   1.000
_cell.angle_alpha   90.00
_cell.angle_beta   90.00
_cell.angle_gamma   90.00
#
_symmetry.space_group_name_H-M   'P 1'
#
loop_
_entity.id
_entity.type
_entity.pdbx_description
1 polymer ?
#
loop_
_entity_poly.entity_id
_entity_poly.type
_entity_poly.pdbx_seq_one_letter_code
_entity_poly.pdbx_strand_id
1 'polypeptide(L)'
;MSDDGKHKRWFPLESNPDVMNAYVEKMGFPTSLFSFCDVLSTEEWALGMVPTPVVGVIMLFPIKPHTEEADKEEAARIEKDGQT
;
A
#
# COMPACT_ATOMS: atom_id res chain seq x y z
N MET A 1 27.63 -20.57 -16.85
CA MET A 1 27.74 -20.14 -15.44
C MET A 1 26.35 -19.72 -15.02
N SER A 2 25.70 -20.55 -14.22
CA SER A 2 24.31 -20.40 -13.81
C SER A 2 24.15 -19.17 -12.93
N ASP A 3 23.14 -18.35 -13.23
CA ASP A 3 22.71 -17.23 -12.40
C ASP A 3 21.96 -17.80 -11.19
N ASP A 4 22.71 -18.16 -10.15
CA ASP A 4 22.18 -18.56 -8.85
C ASP A 4 21.49 -17.35 -8.20
N GLY A 5 20.15 -17.32 -8.26
CA GLY A 5 19.26 -16.87 -7.18
C GLY A 5 19.48 -15.49 -6.56
N LYS A 6 20.12 -14.54 -7.25
CA LYS A 6 20.24 -13.16 -6.74
C LYS A 6 18.88 -12.48 -6.85
N HIS A 7 18.12 -12.52 -5.77
CA HIS A 7 16.93 -11.70 -5.61
C HIS A 7 17.27 -10.25 -5.98
N LYS A 8 16.55 -9.69 -6.96
CA LYS A 8 16.68 -8.27 -7.30
C LYS A 8 16.41 -7.47 -6.04
N ARG A 9 17.44 -6.81 -5.51
CA ARG A 9 17.35 -6.04 -4.28
C ARG A 9 16.81 -4.65 -4.61
N TRP A 10 15.52 -4.46 -4.38
CA TRP A 10 14.87 -3.17 -4.56
C TRP A 10 15.08 -2.35 -3.30
N PHE A 11 15.21 -1.03 -3.46
CA PHE A 11 15.19 -0.12 -2.32
C PHE A 11 13.75 0.03 -1.83
N PRO A 12 13.53 0.12 -0.50
CA PRO A 12 12.21 0.39 0.03
C PRO A 12 11.72 1.76 -0.47
N LEU A 13 10.46 1.82 -0.90
CA LEU A 13 9.82 3.06 -1.29
C LEU A 13 9.35 3.79 -0.04
N GLU A 14 9.59 5.10 0.01
CA GLU A 14 9.08 5.95 1.08
C GLU A 14 7.56 6.16 0.90
N SER A 15 6.79 5.95 1.96
CA SER A 15 5.34 6.23 1.98
C SER A 15 5.09 7.72 2.12
N ASN A 16 5.36 8.46 1.05
CA ASN A 16 5.26 9.91 0.96
C ASN A 16 4.60 10.28 -0.38
N PRO A 17 3.51 11.08 -0.39
CA PRO A 17 2.81 11.47 -1.62
C PRO A 17 3.73 12.07 -2.69
N ASP A 18 4.73 12.88 -2.33
CA ASP A 18 5.64 13.50 -3.30
C ASP A 18 6.46 12.45 -4.05
N VAL A 19 6.97 11.45 -3.31
CA VAL A 19 7.75 10.34 -3.85
C VAL A 19 6.86 9.45 -4.72
N MET A 20 5.67 9.10 -4.22
CA MET A 20 4.76 8.17 -4.89
C MET A 20 4.15 8.75 -6.15
N ASN A 21 3.68 10.01 -6.12
CA ASN A 21 3.13 10.69 -7.28
C ASN A 21 4.17 10.84 -8.39
N ALA A 22 5.38 11.30 -8.07
CA ALA A 22 6.47 11.40 -9.03
C ALA A 22 6.89 10.04 -9.61
N TYR A 23 6.78 8.97 -8.82
CA TYR A 23 7.09 7.61 -9.27
C TYR A 23 6.04 7.09 -10.26
N VAL A 24 4.75 7.18 -9.94
CA VAL A 24 3.68 6.68 -10.82
C VAL A 24 3.50 7.52 -12.07
N GLU A 25 3.75 8.84 -12.00
CA GLU A 25 3.75 9.72 -13.17
C GLU A 25 4.80 9.27 -14.20
N LYS A 26 6.02 8.93 -13.75
CA LYS A 26 7.08 8.37 -14.61
C LYS A 26 6.73 7.00 -15.21
N MET A 27 5.84 6.25 -14.57
CA MET A 27 5.29 4.99 -15.11
C MET A 27 4.15 5.22 -16.11
N GLY A 28 3.70 6.46 -16.32
CA GLY A 28 2.61 6.82 -17.24
C GLY A 28 1.22 6.87 -16.58
N PHE A 29 1.13 6.90 -15.26
CA PHE A 29 -0.14 7.05 -14.55
C PHE A 29 -0.69 8.49 -14.68
N PRO A 30 -2.01 8.70 -14.90
CA PRO A 30 -2.59 10.03 -15.09
C PRO A 30 -2.73 10.78 -13.75
N THR A 31 -1.61 11.33 -13.25
CA THR A 31 -1.56 12.06 -11.97
C THR A 31 -2.40 13.34 -11.93
N SER A 32 -2.81 13.84 -13.09
CA SER A 32 -3.76 14.95 -13.22
C SER A 32 -5.21 14.56 -12.86
N LEU A 33 -5.54 13.27 -12.89
CA LEU A 33 -6.87 12.75 -12.53
C LEU A 33 -6.88 12.12 -11.14
N PHE A 34 -5.79 11.43 -10.76
CA PHE A 34 -5.67 10.74 -9.48
C PHE A 34 -4.29 10.99 -8.89
N SER A 35 -4.20 11.31 -7.60
CA SER A 35 -2.92 11.47 -6.91
C SER A 35 -3.01 10.90 -5.50
N PHE A 36 -1.86 10.49 -4.98
CA PHE A 36 -1.70 10.18 -3.57
C PHE A 36 -1.71 11.48 -2.75
N CYS A 37 -2.30 11.42 -1.56
CA CYS A 37 -2.26 12.47 -0.55
C CYS A 37 -2.14 11.83 0.83
N ASP A 38 -1.73 12.62 1.83
CA ASP A 38 -1.62 12.14 3.20
C ASP A 38 -2.98 11.94 3.86
N VAL A 39 -3.09 10.87 4.64
CA VAL A 39 -4.19 10.67 5.58
C VAL A 39 -3.65 10.94 6.98
N LEU A 40 -4.00 12.11 7.53
CA LEU A 40 -3.44 12.59 8.80
C LEU A 40 -3.96 11.84 10.03
N SER A 41 -5.21 11.39 9.98
CA SER A 41 -5.88 10.64 11.04
C SER A 41 -7.10 9.90 10.48
N THR A 42 -7.56 8.89 11.21
CA THR A 42 -8.79 8.13 10.92
C THR A 42 -10.05 8.78 11.52
N GLU A 43 -9.90 9.93 12.18
CA GLU A 43 -11.02 10.72 12.70
C GLU A 43 -11.76 11.45 11.58
N GLU A 44 -13.08 11.62 11.72
CA GLU A 44 -13.96 12.20 10.69
C GLU A 44 -13.48 13.57 10.19
N TRP A 45 -12.99 14.43 11.10
CA TRP A 45 -12.49 15.76 10.74
C TRP A 45 -11.28 15.72 9.81
N ALA A 46 -10.40 14.71 9.97
CA ALA A 46 -9.19 14.56 9.16
C ALA A 46 -9.52 13.86 7.84
N LEU A 47 -10.42 12.87 7.87
CA LEU A 47 -10.91 12.22 6.66
C LEU A 47 -11.66 13.20 5.75
N GLY A 48 -12.36 14.19 6.32
CA GLY A 48 -12.97 15.28 5.56
C GLY A 48 -11.99 16.17 4.80
N MET A 49 -10.68 16.10 5.09
CA MET A 49 -9.63 16.81 4.36
C MET A 49 -9.12 16.03 3.14
N VAL A 50 -9.42 14.73 3.04
CA VAL A 50 -8.99 13.87 1.94
C VAL A 50 -9.84 14.17 0.69
N PRO A 51 -9.23 14.48 -0.47
CA PRO A 51 -9.96 14.71 -1.71
C PRO A 51 -10.81 13.50 -2.12
N THR A 52 -12.02 13.76 -2.61
CA THR A 52 -12.95 12.73 -3.09
C THR A 52 -13.15 12.83 -4.61
N PRO A 53 -13.41 11.70 -5.32
CA PRO A 53 -13.56 10.34 -4.81
C PRO A 53 -12.23 9.64 -4.50
N VAL A 54 -12.24 8.76 -3.48
CA VAL A 54 -11.09 7.90 -3.13
C VAL A 54 -11.29 6.52 -3.75
N VAL A 55 -10.26 6.03 -4.46
CA VAL A 55 -10.30 4.73 -5.16
C VAL A 55 -9.49 3.64 -4.48
N GLY A 56 -8.61 4.00 -3.54
CA GLY A 56 -7.77 3.07 -2.81
C GLY A 56 -6.97 3.77 -1.72
N VAL A 57 -6.49 2.98 -0.76
CA VAL A 57 -5.68 3.43 0.36
C VAL A 57 -4.42 2.56 0.43
N ILE A 58 -3.28 3.19 0.70
CA ILE A 58 -2.02 2.50 0.97
C ILE A 58 -1.70 2.70 2.44
N MET A 59 -1.50 1.61 3.16
CA MET A 59 -1.17 1.60 4.58
C MET A 59 0.22 1.02 4.77
N LEU A 60 1.16 1.85 5.22
CA LEU A 60 2.46 1.38 5.69
C LEU A 60 2.33 1.01 7.17
N PHE A 61 2.61 -0.24 7.52
CA PHE A 61 2.56 -0.71 8.90
C PHE A 61 3.74 -1.66 9.20
N PRO A 62 4.17 -1.78 10.46
CA PRO A 62 5.27 -2.65 10.83
C PRO A 62 4.84 -4.12 10.83
N ILE A 63 5.54 -4.94 10.05
CA ILE A 63 5.38 -6.40 10.07
C ILE A 63 6.04 -6.95 11.33
N LYS A 64 5.27 -7.68 12.14
CA LYS A 64 5.69 -8.27 13.43
C LYS A 64 5.23 -9.73 13.49
N PRO A 65 5.79 -10.56 14.39
CA PRO A 65 5.40 -11.97 14.50
C PRO A 65 3.88 -12.19 14.64
N HIS A 66 3.19 -11.36 15.43
CA HIS A 66 1.74 -11.48 15.59
C HIS A 66 0.96 -11.05 14.34
N THR A 67 1.47 -10.13 13.51
CA THR A 67 0.78 -9.75 12.25
C THR A 67 0.91 -10.89 11.24
N GLU A 68 2.08 -11.53 11.18
CA GLU A 68 2.32 -12.71 10.34
C GLU A 68 1.48 -13.92 10.77
N GLU A 69 1.23 -14.09 12.07
CA GLU A 69 0.31 -15.10 12.58
C GLU A 69 -1.14 -14.78 12.19
N ALA A 70 -1.58 -13.54 12.39
CA ALA A 70 -2.90 -13.08 11.97
C ALA A 70 -3.12 -13.23 10.47
N ASP A 71 -2.12 -12.92 9.64
CA ASP A 71 -2.18 -13.07 8.17
C ASP A 71 -2.41 -14.53 7.76
N LYS A 72 -1.80 -15.50 8.47
CA LYS A 72 -2.00 -16.93 8.21
C LYS A 72 -3.38 -17.41 8.64
N GLU A 73 -3.84 -16.98 9.80
CA GLU A 73 -5.18 -17.31 10.31
C GLU A 73 -6.26 -16.77 9.37
N GLU A 74 -6.08 -15.52 8.91
CA GLU A 74 -6.99 -14.87 7.97
C GLU A 74 -6.98 -15.56 6.60
N ALA A 75 -5.81 -15.95 6.08
CA ALA A 75 -5.73 -16.71 4.84
C ALA A 75 -6.48 -18.05 4.93
N ALA A 76 -6.34 -18.80 6.03
CA ALA A 76 -7.06 -20.05 6.25
C ALA A 76 -8.58 -19.83 6.39
N ARG A 77 -9.00 -18.74 7.03
CA ARG A 77 -10.41 -18.34 7.13
C ARG A 77 -10.98 -18.02 5.75
N ILE A 78 -10.27 -17.25 4.92
CA ILE A 78 -10.71 -16.89 3.56
C ILE A 78 -10.79 -18.13 2.64
N GLU A 79 -9.85 -19.07 2.75
CA GLU A 79 -9.91 -20.32 1.97
C GLU A 79 -11.16 -21.14 2.29
N LYS A 80 -11.55 -21.18 3.56
CA LYS A 80 -12.69 -21.95 4.04
C LYS A 80 -14.03 -21.25 3.78
N ASP A 81 -14.11 -19.96 4.10
CA ASP A 81 -15.37 -19.21 4.21
C ASP A 81 -15.56 -18.19 3.07
N GLY A 82 -14.55 -17.96 2.24
CA GLY A 82 -14.53 -16.95 1.19
C GLY A 82 -14.14 -15.54 1.70
N GLN A 83 -13.83 -14.65 0.76
CA GLN A 83 -13.64 -13.23 1.04
C GLN A 83 -15.01 -12.53 0.92
N THR A 84 -15.59 -12.21 2.07
CA THR A 84 -16.78 -11.34 2.19
C THR A 84 -16.38 -9.89 2.38
#